data_AF-A0A1G1FZ82-F1
#
_entry.id   AF-A0A1G1FZ82-F1
#
_cell.length_a   1.000
_cell.length_b   1.000
_cell.length_c   1.000
_cell.angle_alpha   90.00
_cell.angle_beta   90.00
_cell.angle_gamma   90.00
#
_symmetry.space_group_name_H-M   'P 1'
#
loop_
_entity.id
_entity.type
_entity.pdbx_description
1 polymer ?
#
loop_
_entity_poly.entity_id
_entity_poly.type
_entity_poly.pdbx_seq_one_letter_code
_entity_poly.pdbx_strand_id
1 'polypeptide(L)'
;MGEKQVFQPLTKEDRVTVLLYRAGIVLSSIIVCALAYLLASASGPSQGPTADILGYGLYASVGVSVFFIHLYIGKFKIYLKNLYFIGLGCLVVLLALGKGSLSGALAETPLSVLLLLPLSGCLGFVTAKEAFCFQLFEGYLLAMIMPLYLLLVSASVLTGQAAAWGLVLIAAMLVIFTVRKVFMSLAYDIGDKSAYQ
;
A
#
# COMPACT_ATOMS: atom_id res chain seq x y z
N MET A 1 16.84 -16.77 -12.09
CA MET A 1 17.62 -15.99 -13.07
C MET A 1 17.79 -14.60 -12.51
N GLY A 2 18.87 -14.36 -11.76
CA GLY A 2 19.24 -13.02 -11.31
C GLY A 2 20.17 -12.43 -12.35
N GLU A 3 19.70 -11.46 -13.13
CA GLU A 3 20.58 -10.73 -14.04
C GLU A 3 21.70 -10.07 -13.24
N LYS A 4 22.91 -10.04 -13.81
CA LYS A 4 24.07 -9.35 -13.24
C LYS A 4 23.67 -7.90 -13.00
N GLN A 5 23.54 -7.51 -11.73
CA GLN A 5 23.27 -6.13 -11.36
C GLN A 5 24.43 -5.25 -11.83
N VAL A 6 24.20 -4.52 -12.93
CA VAL A 6 25.14 -3.54 -13.43
C VAL A 6 25.14 -2.37 -12.43
N PHE A 7 26.18 -2.28 -11.63
CA PHE A 7 26.32 -1.21 -10.64
C PHE A 7 26.57 0.11 -11.37
N GLN A 8 25.51 0.87 -11.60
CA GLN A 8 25.62 2.23 -12.13
C GLN A 8 25.74 3.23 -10.96
N PRO A 9 26.63 4.24 -11.08
CA PRO A 9 26.72 5.28 -10.06
C PRO A 9 25.38 6.04 -9.98
N LEU A 10 24.77 6.05 -8.79
CA LEU A 10 23.55 6.80 -8.53
C LEU A 10 23.84 8.30 -8.57
N THR A 11 23.03 9.04 -9.33
CA THR A 11 23.01 10.51 -9.25
C THR A 11 22.39 10.96 -7.92
N LYS A 12 22.43 12.27 -7.63
CA LYS A 12 21.74 12.80 -6.44
C LYS A 12 20.22 12.66 -6.56
N GLU A 13 19.68 12.87 -7.76
CA GLU A 13 18.24 12.77 -8.05
C GLU A 13 17.73 11.34 -7.85
N ASP A 14 18.47 10.37 -8.40
CA ASP A 14 18.26 8.93 -8.21
C ASP A 14 18.15 8.53 -6.72
N ARG A 15 19.02 9.08 -5.87
CA ARG A 15 18.97 8.79 -4.43
C ARG A 15 17.71 9.35 -3.78
N VAL A 16 17.30 10.55 -4.18
CA VAL A 16 16.10 11.19 -3.65
C VAL A 16 14.85 10.42 -4.05
N THR A 17 14.73 10.00 -5.32
CA THR A 17 13.56 9.25 -5.79
C THR A 17 13.47 7.88 -5.12
N VAL A 18 14.59 7.16 -4.93
CA VAL A 18 14.62 5.90 -4.19
C VAL A 18 14.25 6.11 -2.71
N LEU A 19 14.76 7.17 -2.09
CA LEU A 19 14.43 7.48 -0.69
C LEU A 19 12.94 7.78 -0.53
N LEU A 20 12.35 8.58 -1.42
CA LEU A 20 10.92 8.87 -1.42
C LEU A 20 10.09 7.60 -1.62
N TYR A 21 10.47 6.74 -2.57
CA TYR A 21 9.83 5.44 -2.78
C TYR A 21 9.82 4.58 -1.51
N ARG A 22 10.99 4.42 -0.86
CA ARG A 22 11.10 3.64 0.39
C ARG A 22 10.36 4.29 1.55
N ALA A 23 10.40 5.62 1.66
CA ALA A 23 9.66 6.36 2.66
C ALA A 23 8.15 6.13 2.52
N GLY A 24 7.63 6.07 1.29
CA GLY A 24 6.24 5.72 1.03
C GLY A 24 5.86 4.33 1.56
N ILE A 25 6.72 3.32 1.36
CA ILE A 25 6.51 1.96 1.90
C ILE A 25 6.50 1.98 3.43
N VAL A 26 7.50 2.62 4.05
CA VAL A 26 7.62 2.71 5.51
C VAL A 26 6.42 3.41 6.13
N LEU A 27 6.02 4.57 5.56
CA LEU A 27 4.85 5.31 6.02
C LEU A 27 3.56 4.49 5.88
N SER A 28 3.37 3.81 4.75
CA SER A 28 2.21 2.94 4.55
C SER A 28 2.15 1.83 5.60
N SER A 29 3.29 1.21 5.91
CA SER A 29 3.40 0.17 6.95
C SER A 29 3.04 0.70 8.33
N ILE A 30 3.61 1.84 8.75
CA ILE A 30 3.31 2.48 10.04
C ILE A 30 1.82 2.83 10.15
N ILE A 31 1.24 3.39 9.09
CA ILE A 31 -0.16 3.81 9.08
C ILE A 31 -1.08 2.60 9.16
N VAL A 32 -0.79 1.51 8.44
CA VAL A 32 -1.57 0.26 8.54
C VAL A 32 -1.46 -0.35 9.95
N CYS A 33 -0.29 -0.30 10.59
CA CYS A 33 -0.16 -0.69 12.00
C CYS A 33 -1.02 0.17 12.93
N ALA A 34 -1.02 1.50 12.74
CA ALA A 34 -1.84 2.41 13.54
C ALA A 34 -3.34 2.15 13.35
N LEU A 35 -3.79 1.94 12.10
CA LEU A 35 -5.17 1.57 11.80
C LEU A 35 -5.55 0.21 12.40
N ALA A 36 -4.65 -0.78 12.34
CA ALA A 36 -4.85 -2.09 12.96
C ALA A 36 -4.99 -1.97 14.48
N TYR A 37 -4.14 -1.17 15.13
CA TYR A 37 -4.22 -0.92 16.56
C TYR A 37 -5.52 -0.21 16.94
N LEU A 38 -5.93 0.83 16.20
CA LEU A 38 -7.19 1.53 16.45
C LEU A 38 -8.39 0.60 16.30
N LEU A 39 -8.40 -0.25 15.27
CA LEU A 39 -9.50 -1.19 15.05
C LEU A 39 -9.53 -2.32 16.09
N ALA A 40 -8.37 -2.79 16.57
CA ALA A 40 -8.29 -3.86 17.57
C ALA A 40 -8.55 -3.38 19.01
N SER A 41 -8.31 -2.10 19.30
CA SER A 41 -8.55 -1.48 20.62
C SER A 41 -9.95 -0.90 20.76
N ALA A 42 -10.65 -0.65 19.66
CA ALA A 42 -12.01 -0.14 19.69
C ALA A 42 -13.02 -1.25 20.02
N SER A 43 -14.03 -0.92 20.84
CA SER A 43 -15.20 -1.77 21.11
C SER A 43 -16.26 -1.74 19.99
N GLY A 44 -15.97 -1.05 18.88
CA GLY A 44 -16.82 -0.88 17.72
C GLY A 44 -16.03 -0.32 16.52
N PRO A 45 -16.68 0.08 15.41
CA PRO A 45 -16.00 0.67 14.26
C PRO A 45 -15.17 1.88 14.69
N SER A 46 -13.87 1.88 14.37
CA SER A 46 -12.95 2.98 14.69
C SER A 46 -13.24 4.20 13.81
N GLN A 47 -14.20 5.01 14.25
CA GLN A 47 -14.58 6.26 13.59
C GLN A 47 -13.93 7.46 14.29
N GLY A 48 -13.56 8.46 13.51
CA GLY A 48 -13.17 9.76 14.01
C GLY A 48 -11.97 10.40 13.29
N PRO A 49 -11.59 11.62 13.71
CA PRO A 49 -10.58 12.41 13.01
C PRO A 49 -9.24 11.69 12.86
N THR A 50 -8.82 10.92 13.88
CA THR A 50 -7.57 10.15 13.84
C THR A 50 -7.59 9.08 12.76
N ALA A 51 -8.70 8.34 12.63
CA ALA A 51 -8.84 7.31 11.60
C ALA A 51 -8.87 7.93 10.19
N ASP A 52 -9.52 9.08 10.04
CA ASP A 52 -9.56 9.83 8.77
C ASP A 52 -8.18 10.34 8.36
N ILE A 53 -7.44 10.96 9.29
CA ILE A 53 -6.07 11.44 9.05
C ILE A 53 -5.16 10.29 8.63
N LEU A 54 -5.25 9.14 9.31
CA LEU A 54 -4.50 7.94 8.93
C LEU A 54 -4.93 7.42 7.56
N GLY A 55 -6.22 7.42 7.24
CA GLY A 55 -6.73 7.06 5.92
C GLY A 55 -6.17 7.95 4.81
N TYR A 56 -6.23 9.27 4.96
CA TYR A 56 -5.64 10.20 3.99
C TYR A 56 -4.13 10.06 3.91
N GLY A 57 -3.46 9.84 5.05
CA GLY A 57 -2.05 9.53 5.13
C GLY A 57 -1.69 8.28 4.32
N LEU A 58 -2.52 7.24 4.35
CA LEU A 58 -2.32 6.01 3.60
C LEU A 58 -2.41 6.26 2.09
N TYR A 59 -3.40 7.05 1.64
CA TYR A 59 -3.48 7.47 0.24
C TYR A 59 -2.20 8.20 -0.18
N ALA A 60 -1.76 9.16 0.62
CA ALA A 60 -0.54 9.93 0.33
C ALA A 60 0.71 9.04 0.28
N SER A 61 0.91 8.15 1.25
CA SER A 61 2.10 7.28 1.33
C SER A 61 2.16 6.25 0.19
N VAL A 62 1.01 5.68 -0.17
CA VAL A 62 0.89 4.80 -1.34
C VAL A 62 1.14 5.58 -2.62
N GLY A 63 0.59 6.79 -2.74
CA GLY A 63 0.84 7.69 -3.86
C GLY A 63 2.32 7.97 -4.07
N VAL A 64 3.04 8.38 -3.01
CA VAL A 64 4.49 8.57 -3.05
C VAL A 64 5.19 7.31 -3.56
N SER A 65 4.82 6.14 -3.06
CA SER A 65 5.39 4.87 -3.51
C SER A 65 5.13 4.64 -5.00
N VAL A 66 3.91 4.88 -5.48
CA VAL A 66 3.50 4.68 -6.89
C VAL A 66 4.19 5.66 -7.84
N PHE A 67 4.36 6.92 -7.46
CA PHE A 67 4.97 7.92 -8.36
C PHE A 67 6.49 7.76 -8.48
N PHE A 68 7.15 7.39 -7.38
CA PHE A 68 8.60 7.24 -7.31
C PHE A 68 9.09 5.79 -7.52
N ILE A 69 8.19 4.85 -7.83
CA ILE A 69 8.59 3.49 -8.18
C ILE A 69 9.40 3.51 -9.49
N HIS A 70 10.53 2.82 -9.44
CA HIS A 70 11.35 2.54 -10.61
C HIS A 70 10.98 1.16 -11.13
N LEU A 71 10.45 1.14 -12.35
CA LEU A 71 9.99 -0.05 -13.07
C LEU A 71 10.58 -0.03 -14.46
N TYR A 72 11.17 -1.14 -14.88
CA TYR A 72 11.67 -1.35 -16.23
C TYR A 72 10.57 -1.27 -17.29
N ILE A 73 9.40 -1.84 -16.97
CA ILE A 73 8.28 -1.92 -17.91
C ILE A 73 7.40 -0.68 -17.78
N GLY A 74 7.58 0.30 -18.68
CA GLY A 74 6.84 1.57 -18.66
C GLY A 74 5.31 1.39 -18.65
N LYS A 75 4.78 0.39 -19.36
CA LYS A 75 3.34 0.05 -19.37
C LYS A 75 2.81 -0.28 -17.96
N PHE A 76 3.62 -0.95 -17.14
CA PHE A 76 3.25 -1.31 -15.78
C PHE A 76 3.21 -0.09 -14.86
N LYS A 77 4.14 0.87 -15.06
CA LYS A 77 4.13 2.15 -14.34
C LYS A 77 2.88 2.97 -14.65
N ILE A 78 2.46 3.02 -15.92
CA ILE A 78 1.23 3.72 -16.34
C ILE A 78 0.01 3.04 -15.72
N TYR A 79 -0.07 1.72 -15.80
CA TYR A 79 -1.16 0.96 -15.18
C TYR A 79 -1.28 1.24 -13.68
N LEU A 80 -0.16 1.23 -12.94
CA LEU A 80 -0.15 1.50 -11.51
C LEU A 80 -0.61 2.92 -11.17
N LYS A 81 -0.20 3.92 -11.96
CA LYS A 81 -0.68 5.32 -11.81
C LYS A 81 -2.17 5.43 -12.09
N ASN A 82 -2.67 4.79 -13.15
CA ASN A 82 -4.09 4.78 -13.47
C ASN A 82 -4.90 4.12 -12.36
N LEU A 83 -4.42 3.00 -11.81
CA LEU A 83 -5.03 2.33 -10.66
C LEU A 83 -5.09 3.25 -9.43
N TYR A 84 -4.02 4.02 -9.18
CA TYR A 84 -3.99 5.00 -8.10
C TYR A 84 -4.99 6.15 -8.33
N PHE A 85 -5.11 6.66 -9.56
CA PHE A 85 -6.12 7.68 -9.90
C PHE A 85 -7.56 7.15 -9.76
N ILE A 86 -7.81 5.90 -10.12
CA ILE A 86 -9.09 5.23 -9.83
C ILE A 86 -9.32 5.19 -8.32
N GLY A 87 -8.29 4.86 -7.54
CA GLY A 87 -8.35 4.89 -6.07
C GLY A 87 -8.69 6.27 -5.51
N LEU A 88 -8.16 7.35 -6.09
CA LEU A 88 -8.53 8.73 -5.73
C LEU A 88 -9.98 9.05 -6.11
N GLY A 89 -10.47 8.57 -7.25
CA GLY A 89 -11.89 8.65 -7.61
C GLY A 89 -12.78 7.96 -6.57
N CYS A 90 -12.39 6.74 -6.15
CA CYS A 90 -13.07 6.01 -5.08
C CYS A 90 -13.02 6.75 -3.73
N LEU A 91 -11.92 7.44 -3.42
CA LEU A 91 -11.81 8.30 -2.24
C LEU A 91 -12.85 9.42 -2.26
N VAL A 92 -13.03 10.10 -3.40
CA VAL A 92 -14.05 11.16 -3.54
C VAL A 92 -15.45 10.60 -3.30
N VAL A 93 -15.75 9.41 -3.81
CA VAL A 93 -17.03 8.72 -3.56
C VAL A 93 -17.19 8.39 -2.07
N LEU A 94 -16.16 7.87 -1.41
CA LEU A 94 -16.18 7.62 0.04
C LEU A 94 -16.47 8.90 0.83
N LEU A 95 -15.83 10.02 0.48
CA LEU A 95 -16.07 11.30 1.14
C LEU A 95 -17.50 11.81 0.94
N ALA A 96 -18.07 11.61 -0.24
CA ALA A 96 -19.46 11.95 -0.52
C ALA A 96 -20.43 11.10 0.32
N LEU A 97 -20.17 9.79 0.44
CA LEU A 97 -20.99 8.87 1.23
C LEU A 97 -20.90 9.17 2.74
N GLY A 98 -19.68 9.40 3.26
CA GLY A 98 -19.43 9.65 4.67
C GLY A 98 -19.58 11.12 5.11
N LYS A 99 -20.19 11.97 4.28
CA LYS A 99 -20.41 13.41 4.54
C LYS A 99 -19.12 14.15 4.96
N GLY A 100 -18.00 13.81 4.31
CA GLY A 100 -16.68 14.37 4.57
C GLY A 100 -15.78 13.54 5.50
N SER A 101 -16.28 12.44 6.08
CA SER A 101 -15.47 11.51 6.88
C SER A 101 -15.26 10.18 6.13
N LEU A 102 -13.99 9.79 5.95
CA LEU A 102 -13.63 8.53 5.32
C LEU A 102 -14.00 7.33 6.21
N SER A 103 -13.65 7.37 7.49
CA SER A 103 -13.97 6.33 8.47
C SER A 103 -15.48 6.25 8.71
N GLY A 104 -16.20 7.37 8.65
CA GLY A 104 -17.66 7.40 8.65
C GLY A 104 -18.25 6.62 7.47
N ALA A 105 -17.75 6.86 6.25
CA ALA A 105 -18.22 6.14 5.06
C ALA A 105 -18.01 4.62 5.18
N LEU A 106 -16.84 4.22 5.70
CA LEU A 106 -16.47 2.81 5.89
C LEU A 106 -17.30 2.10 6.97
N ALA A 107 -17.82 2.85 7.94
CA ALA A 107 -18.65 2.31 9.02
C ALA A 107 -20.14 2.24 8.65
N GLU A 108 -20.61 3.05 7.71
CA GLU A 108 -22.02 3.09 7.27
C GLU A 108 -22.45 1.78 6.59
N THR A 109 -21.68 1.29 5.62
CA THR A 109 -22.01 0.08 4.87
C THR A 109 -20.78 -0.77 4.61
N PRO A 110 -20.83 -2.10 4.77
CA PRO A 110 -19.68 -2.98 4.52
C PRO A 110 -19.24 -2.95 3.05
N LEU A 111 -20.16 -2.69 2.12
CA LEU A 111 -19.89 -2.55 0.69
C LEU A 111 -18.97 -1.37 0.36
N SER A 112 -18.99 -0.30 1.16
CA SER A 112 -18.11 0.87 0.95
C SER A 112 -16.62 0.51 1.02
N VAL A 113 -16.26 -0.56 1.76
CA VAL A 113 -14.89 -1.06 1.88
C VAL A 113 -14.31 -1.52 0.54
N LEU A 114 -15.17 -1.90 -0.43
CA LEU A 114 -14.73 -2.24 -1.79
C LEU A 114 -14.09 -1.06 -2.52
N LEU A 115 -14.43 0.18 -2.14
CA LEU A 115 -13.83 1.38 -2.71
C LEU A 115 -12.33 1.53 -2.33
N LEU A 116 -11.85 0.76 -1.35
CA LEU A 116 -10.42 0.67 -1.01
C LEU A 116 -9.65 -0.35 -1.86
N LEU A 117 -10.33 -1.18 -2.67
CA LEU A 117 -9.67 -2.19 -3.51
C LEU A 117 -8.61 -1.61 -4.44
N PRO A 118 -8.81 -0.47 -5.14
CA PRO A 118 -7.77 0.10 -6.00
C PRO A 118 -6.54 0.54 -5.21
N LEU A 119 -6.72 1.11 -4.00
CA LEU A 119 -5.62 1.51 -3.12
C LEU A 119 -4.85 0.28 -2.62
N SER A 120 -5.58 -0.74 -2.18
CA SER A 120 -5.02 -2.05 -1.79
C SER A 120 -4.25 -2.68 -2.94
N GLY A 121 -4.80 -2.64 -4.16
CA GLY A 121 -4.14 -3.10 -5.38
C GLY A 121 -2.85 -2.35 -5.66
N CYS A 122 -2.82 -1.02 -5.49
CA CYS A 122 -1.59 -0.23 -5.64
C CYS A 122 -0.50 -0.69 -4.68
N LEU A 123 -0.81 -0.80 -3.39
CA LEU A 123 0.14 -1.27 -2.38
C LEU A 123 0.55 -2.72 -2.64
N GLY A 124 -0.39 -3.58 -3.05
CA GLY A 124 -0.13 -4.97 -3.43
C GLY A 124 0.81 -5.10 -4.63
N PHE A 125 0.67 -4.25 -5.65
CA PHE A 125 1.60 -4.23 -6.77
C PHE A 125 2.99 -3.72 -6.37
N VAL A 126 3.07 -2.75 -5.46
CA VAL A 126 4.35 -2.31 -4.89
C VAL A 126 5.03 -3.47 -4.16
N THR A 127 4.32 -4.22 -3.32
CA THR A 127 4.90 -5.37 -2.62
C THR A 127 5.22 -6.55 -3.55
N ALA A 128 4.39 -6.79 -4.57
CA ALA A 128 4.62 -7.83 -5.57
C ALA A 128 5.84 -7.55 -6.45
N LYS A 129 6.07 -6.27 -6.81
CA LYS A 129 7.30 -5.86 -7.54
C LYS A 129 8.54 -6.23 -6.73
N GLU A 130 8.53 -5.94 -5.45
CA GLU A 130 9.63 -6.24 -4.53
C GLU A 130 9.82 -7.75 -4.33
N ALA A 131 8.72 -8.51 -4.28
CA ALA A 131 8.75 -9.96 -4.26
C ALA A 131 9.41 -10.54 -5.53
N PHE A 132 9.07 -10.00 -6.70
CA PHE A 132 9.64 -10.42 -7.98
C PHE A 132 11.12 -10.08 -8.09
N CYS A 133 11.51 -8.85 -7.75
CA CYS A 133 12.89 -8.38 -7.88
C CYS A 133 13.85 -9.02 -6.88
N PHE A 134 13.43 -9.23 -5.62
CA PHE A 134 14.34 -9.61 -4.52
C PHE A 134 13.96 -10.91 -3.81
N GLN A 135 13.01 -11.69 -4.36
CA GLN A 135 12.54 -12.95 -3.76
C GLN A 135 11.98 -12.75 -2.33
N LEU A 136 11.35 -11.58 -2.10
CA LEU A 136 10.60 -11.29 -0.88
C LEU A 136 9.19 -11.91 -0.99
N PHE A 137 9.09 -13.23 -0.81
CA PHE A 137 7.84 -13.98 -1.00
C PHE A 137 6.63 -13.42 -0.24
N GLU A 138 6.86 -12.80 0.93
CA GLU A 138 5.83 -12.10 1.69
C GLU A 138 5.11 -11.00 0.89
N GLY A 139 5.77 -10.40 -0.10
CA GLY A 139 5.19 -9.37 -0.94
C GLY A 139 4.12 -9.90 -1.89
N TYR A 140 4.25 -11.15 -2.37
CA TYR A 140 3.18 -11.82 -3.13
C TYR A 140 2.00 -12.16 -2.24
N LEU A 141 2.28 -12.65 -1.03
CA LEU A 141 1.23 -13.02 -0.09
C LEU A 141 0.44 -11.78 0.36
N LEU A 142 1.11 -10.66 0.61
CA LEU A 142 0.47 -9.35 0.87
C LEU A 142 -0.40 -8.90 -0.30
N ALA A 143 0.11 -9.01 -1.54
CA ALA A 143 -0.64 -8.62 -2.74
C ALA A 143 -1.95 -9.39 -2.90
N MET A 144 -2.01 -10.64 -2.42
CA MET A 144 -3.21 -11.48 -2.45
C MET A 144 -4.11 -11.29 -1.22
N ILE A 145 -3.52 -11.21 -0.02
CA ILE A 145 -4.29 -11.12 1.24
C ILE A 145 -5.00 -9.78 1.35
N MET A 146 -4.37 -8.66 0.98
CA MET A 146 -5.00 -7.34 1.16
C MET A 146 -6.34 -7.19 0.40
N PRO A 147 -6.45 -7.50 -0.91
CA PRO A 147 -7.74 -7.43 -1.59
C PRO A 147 -8.71 -8.50 -1.08
N LEU A 148 -8.23 -9.71 -0.74
CA LEU A 148 -9.08 -10.77 -0.18
C LEU A 148 -9.70 -10.34 1.16
N TYR A 149 -8.92 -9.71 2.03
CA TYR A 149 -9.40 -9.16 3.31
C TYR A 149 -10.53 -8.15 3.08
N LEU A 150 -10.37 -7.21 2.15
CA LEU A 150 -11.41 -6.23 1.84
C LEU A 150 -12.68 -6.90 1.28
N LEU A 151 -12.54 -7.93 0.44
CA LEU A 151 -13.67 -8.70 -0.06
C LEU A 151 -14.41 -9.41 1.09
N LEU A 152 -13.68 -10.07 2.00
CA LEU A 152 -14.27 -10.78 3.14
C LEU A 152 -14.97 -9.83 4.13
N VAL A 153 -14.42 -8.64 4.36
CA VAL A 153 -15.08 -7.60 5.17
C VAL A 153 -16.32 -7.08 4.46
N SER A 154 -16.25 -6.82 3.15
CA SER A 154 -17.40 -6.33 2.39
C SER A 154 -18.56 -7.33 2.31
N ALA A 155 -18.24 -8.62 2.26
CA ALA A 155 -19.20 -9.72 2.29
C ALA A 155 -19.75 -9.99 3.70
N SER A 156 -19.35 -9.20 4.70
CA SER A 156 -19.70 -9.40 6.12
C SER A 156 -19.32 -10.79 6.66
N VAL A 157 -18.29 -11.43 6.07
CA VAL A 157 -17.73 -12.70 6.54
C VAL A 157 -16.75 -12.44 7.69
N LEU A 158 -15.94 -11.37 7.58
CA LEU A 158 -15.09 -10.89 8.66
C LEU A 158 -15.73 -9.65 9.29
N THR A 159 -16.22 -9.79 10.52
CA THR A 159 -16.87 -8.70 11.26
C THR A 159 -16.25 -8.50 12.64
N GLY A 160 -16.32 -7.28 13.16
CA GLY A 160 -15.85 -6.94 14.51
C GLY A 160 -14.40 -7.35 14.74
N GLN A 161 -14.17 -8.17 15.78
CA GLN A 161 -12.82 -8.60 16.17
C GLN A 161 -12.11 -9.41 15.08
N ALA A 162 -12.83 -10.17 14.25
CA ALA A 162 -12.21 -10.96 13.17
C ALA A 162 -11.61 -10.06 12.08
N ALA A 163 -12.28 -8.95 11.76
CA ALA A 163 -11.74 -7.94 10.84
C ALA A 163 -10.50 -7.26 11.46
N ALA A 164 -10.54 -6.92 12.75
CA ALA A 164 -9.39 -6.35 13.45
C ALA A 164 -8.16 -7.27 13.39
N TRP A 165 -8.32 -8.56 13.69
CA TRP A 165 -7.23 -9.53 13.61
C TRP A 165 -6.71 -9.74 12.19
N GLY A 166 -7.59 -9.69 11.18
CA GLY A 166 -7.19 -9.72 9.77
C GLY A 166 -6.30 -8.53 9.41
N LEU A 167 -6.64 -7.33 9.86
CA LEU A 167 -5.83 -6.13 9.64
C LEU A 167 -4.51 -6.17 10.42
N VAL A 168 -4.50 -6.73 11.64
CA VAL A 168 -3.27 -6.96 12.42
C VAL A 168 -2.34 -7.93 11.70
N LEU A 169 -2.86 -9.00 11.09
CA LEU A 169 -2.07 -9.93 10.29
C LEU A 169 -1.41 -9.22 9.10
N ILE A 170 -2.18 -8.41 8.35
CA ILE A 170 -1.67 -7.61 7.24
C ILE A 170 -0.58 -6.65 7.72
N ALA A 171 -0.81 -5.96 8.83
CA ALA A 171 0.15 -5.04 9.42
C ALA A 171 1.46 -5.74 9.80
N ALA A 172 1.38 -6.89 10.49
CA ALA A 172 2.56 -7.68 10.85
C ALA A 172 3.36 -8.12 9.62
N MET A 173 2.66 -8.58 8.58
CA MET A 173 3.29 -8.95 7.31
C MET A 173 3.96 -7.76 6.61
N LEU A 174 3.30 -6.59 6.59
CA LEU A 174 3.87 -5.35 6.04
C LEU A 174 5.11 -4.90 6.80
N VAL A 175 5.14 -5.07 8.13
CA VAL A 175 6.33 -4.77 8.95
C VAL A 175 7.49 -5.68 8.55
N ILE A 176 7.27 -7.00 8.48
CA ILE A 176 8.31 -7.97 8.07
C ILE A 176 8.87 -7.59 6.69
N PHE A 177 7.98 -7.34 5.73
CA PHE A 177 8.34 -6.90 4.38
C PHE A 177 9.16 -5.60 4.40
N THR A 178 8.69 -4.59 5.13
CA THR A 178 9.31 -3.26 5.19
C THR A 178 10.70 -3.32 5.82
N VAL A 179 10.84 -4.04 6.94
CA VAL A 179 12.12 -4.19 7.63
C VAL A 179 13.15 -4.84 6.71
N ARG A 180 12.79 -5.92 6.01
CA ARG A 180 13.68 -6.58 5.05
C ARG A 180 14.04 -5.66 3.89
N LYS A 181 13.10 -4.84 3.42
CA LYS A 181 13.33 -3.90 2.31
C LYS A 181 14.27 -2.75 2.70
N VAL A 182 14.09 -2.16 3.87
CA VAL A 182 14.84 -0.96 4.30
C VAL A 182 16.34 -1.25 4.42
N PHE A 183 16.74 -2.45 4.85
CA PHE A 183 18.14 -2.84 4.99
C PHE A 183 18.85 -3.19 3.68
N MET A 184 18.14 -3.27 2.55
CA MET A 184 18.76 -3.52 1.25
C MET A 184 19.51 -2.30 0.70
N SER A 185 20.54 -2.50 -0.12
CA SER A 185 21.24 -1.39 -0.79
C SER A 185 20.30 -0.55 -1.64
N LEU A 186 20.43 0.78 -1.61
CA LEU A 186 19.65 1.71 -2.43
C LEU A 186 19.87 1.49 -3.93
N ALA A 187 21.06 1.00 -4.31
CA ALA A 187 21.39 0.71 -5.70
C ALA A 187 20.48 -0.34 -6.34
N TYR A 188 19.85 -1.19 -5.53
CA TYR A 188 18.97 -2.24 -6.02
C TYR A 188 17.63 -1.71 -6.52
N ASP A 189 17.20 -0.54 -6.05
CA ASP A 189 15.95 0.07 -6.51
C ASP A 189 16.09 0.75 -7.86
N ILE A 190 17.32 0.99 -8.31
CA ILE A 190 17.60 1.57 -9.62
C ILE A 190 17.97 0.44 -10.55
N GLY A 191 17.10 0.22 -11.53
CA GLY A 191 17.36 -0.73 -12.59
C GLY A 191 18.35 -0.21 -13.62
N ASP A 192 18.63 -1.02 -14.63
CA ASP A 192 19.38 -0.59 -15.82
C ASP A 192 18.68 0.60 -16.51
N LYS A 193 19.32 1.77 -16.43
CA LYS A 193 18.85 3.04 -17.00
C LYS A 193 18.58 2.97 -18.51
N SER A 194 19.23 2.06 -19.23
CA SER A 194 19.06 1.91 -20.68
C SER A 194 17.70 1.35 -21.08
N ALA A 195 17.02 0.64 -20.18
CA ALA A 195 15.70 0.06 -20.41
C ALA A 195 14.53 1.01 -20.08
N TYR A 196 14.81 2.24 -19.61
CA TYR A 196 13.78 3.24 -19.30
C TYR A 196 13.48 4.19 -20.48
N GLN A 197 14.19 4.06 -21.61
CA GLN A 197 13.85 4.73 -22.88
C GLN A 197 12.70 4.00 -23.58
#